data_AF-A0A847AWK5-F1
#
_entry.id   AF-A0A847AWK5-F1
#
_cell.length_a   1.000
_cell.length_b   1.000
_cell.length_c   1.000
_cell.angle_alpha   90.00
_cell.angle_beta   90.00
_cell.angle_gamma   90.00
#
_symmetry.space_group_name_H-M   'P 1'
#
loop_
_entity.id
_entity.type
_entity.pdbx_description
1 polymer ?
#
loop_
_entity_poly.entity_id
_entity_poly.type
_entity_poly.pdbx_seq_one_letter_code
_entity_poly.pdbx_strand_id
1 'polypeptide(L)'
;LLRVIQEREIMRVGGNKIISVDVRIIAATNENLEDLVSNGVFRSDLYYRLNTLPIQIPSLKDRGGDIMILFEEIKKELNGQFTLSPQVEKAFMAHNWDGNVRELRIYVEYFTYLDKYYVEHDDLPISFHKGLNTKKDTYENDLDVNLLKKIAGNKLDDYCFILKTLH
;
A
#
# COMPACT_ATOMS: atom_id res chain seq x y z
N LEU A 1 -15.07 6.68 23.74
CA LEU A 1 -15.12 7.55 22.54
C LEU A 1 -16.40 8.39 22.46
N LEU A 2 -17.59 7.79 22.60
CA LEU A 2 -18.87 8.50 22.49
C LEU A 2 -18.97 9.77 23.37
N ARG A 3 -18.53 9.67 24.64
CA ARG A 3 -18.48 10.80 25.59
C ARG A 3 -17.61 11.98 25.11
N VAL A 4 -16.53 11.69 24.37
CA VAL A 4 -15.66 12.71 23.77
C VAL A 4 -16.36 13.44 22.63
N ILE A 5 -17.11 12.70 21.81
CA ILE A 5 -17.84 13.25 20.65
C ILE A 5 -19.11 14.00 21.10
N GLN A 6 -19.73 13.56 22.20
CA GLN A 6 -20.96 14.12 22.75
C GLN A 6 -20.70 15.29 23.68
N GLU A 7 -19.94 15.04 24.73
CA GLU A 7 -19.79 15.95 25.86
C GLU A 7 -18.52 16.79 25.76
N ARG A 8 -17.64 16.49 24.79
CA ARG A 8 -16.31 17.13 24.66
C ARG A 8 -15.48 16.98 25.94
N GLU A 9 -15.60 15.83 26.57
CA GLU A 9 -14.94 15.49 27.83
C GLU A 9 -14.14 14.19 27.71
N ILE A 10 -12.99 14.16 28.38
CA ILE A 10 -12.18 12.96 28.56
C ILE A 10 -11.88 12.72 30.03
N MET A 11 -11.62 11.47 30.36
CA MET A 11 -11.14 11.03 31.66
C MET A 11 -9.94 10.11 31.43
N ARG A 12 -8.86 10.31 32.20
CA ARG A 12 -7.70 9.43 32.16
C ARG A 12 -8.08 8.06 32.72
N VAL A 13 -7.52 6.98 32.17
CA VAL A 13 -7.73 5.63 32.72
C VAL A 13 -7.24 5.60 34.17
N GLY A 14 -8.11 5.22 35.10
CA GLY A 14 -7.82 5.21 36.54
C GLY A 14 -7.88 6.58 37.24
N GLY A 15 -8.14 7.67 36.51
CA GLY A 15 -8.41 9.00 37.08
C GLY A 15 -9.90 9.26 37.23
N ASN A 16 -10.28 10.15 38.14
CA ASN A 16 -11.67 10.61 38.34
C ASN A 16 -11.90 12.05 37.86
N LYS A 17 -10.85 12.74 37.41
CA LYS A 17 -10.93 14.12 36.91
C LYS A 17 -11.45 14.15 35.48
N ILE A 18 -12.54 14.86 35.28
CA ILE A 18 -13.08 15.22 33.97
C ILE A 18 -12.25 16.37 33.39
N ILE A 19 -11.88 16.26 32.12
CA ILE A 19 -11.12 17.27 31.37
C ILE A 19 -11.93 17.64 30.13
N SER A 20 -12.34 18.90 30.04
CA SER A 20 -12.96 19.44 28.82
C SER A 20 -11.91 19.60 27.72
N VAL A 21 -12.26 19.22 26.50
CA VAL A 21 -11.38 19.23 25.33
C VAL A 21 -12.09 19.82 24.12
N ASP A 22 -11.40 20.69 23.38
CA ASP A 22 -11.87 21.16 22.09
C ASP A 22 -11.05 20.48 20.99
N VAL A 23 -11.65 19.51 20.30
CA VAL A 23 -10.96 18.64 19.34
C VAL A 23 -11.76 18.51 18.05
N ARG A 24 -11.05 18.48 16.93
CA ARG A 24 -11.59 18.09 15.62
C ARG A 24 -11.29 16.61 15.39
N ILE A 25 -12.34 15.82 15.15
CA ILE A 25 -12.22 14.37 14.95
C ILE A 25 -12.24 14.09 13.46
N ILE A 26 -11.24 13.34 12.98
CA ILE A 26 -11.15 12.81 11.63
C ILE A 26 -11.00 11.30 11.76
N ALA A 27 -11.90 10.54 11.15
CA ALA A 27 -11.88 9.08 11.16
C ALA A 27 -11.68 8.58 9.72
N ALA A 28 -10.92 7.49 9.57
CA ALA A 28 -10.72 6.81 8.29
C ALA A 28 -10.87 5.30 8.52
N THR A 29 -11.51 4.62 7.57
CA THR A 29 -11.77 3.18 7.59
C THR A 29 -11.67 2.64 6.17
N ASN A 30 -11.11 1.44 6.01
CA ASN A 30 -11.16 0.67 4.77
C ASN A 30 -12.36 -0.28 4.73
N GLU A 31 -13.00 -0.53 5.88
CA GLU A 31 -14.19 -1.36 5.99
C GLU A 31 -15.46 -0.52 5.83
N ASN A 32 -16.50 -1.13 5.27
CA ASN A 32 -17.81 -0.51 5.16
C ASN A 32 -18.48 -0.46 6.54
N LEU A 33 -18.50 0.73 7.15
CA LEU A 33 -19.11 0.93 8.46
C LEU A 33 -20.61 0.62 8.48
N GLU A 34 -21.32 0.77 7.36
CA GLU A 34 -22.74 0.46 7.28
C GLU A 34 -22.99 -1.05 7.45
N ASP A 35 -22.16 -1.87 6.81
CA ASP A 35 -22.18 -3.33 6.95
C ASP A 35 -21.78 -3.76 8.36
N LEU A 36 -20.82 -3.07 8.99
CA LEU A 36 -20.43 -3.38 10.37
C LEU A 36 -21.51 -3.01 11.39
N VAL A 37 -22.29 -1.95 11.13
CA VAL A 37 -23.44 -1.58 11.95
C VAL A 37 -24.56 -2.60 11.79
N SER A 38 -24.87 -3.03 10.56
CA SER A 38 -25.92 -4.02 10.30
C SER A 38 -25.59 -5.39 10.91
N ASN A 39 -24.30 -5.77 10.92
CA ASN A 39 -23.81 -7.00 11.56
C ASN A 39 -23.66 -6.89 13.10
N GLY A 40 -23.97 -5.74 13.71
CA GLY A 40 -23.89 -5.53 15.16
C GLY A 40 -22.46 -5.44 15.72
N VAL A 41 -21.44 -5.39 14.87
CA VAL A 41 -20.03 -5.26 15.25
C VAL A 41 -19.70 -3.80 15.59
N PHE A 42 -20.40 -2.85 14.97
CA PHE A 42 -20.20 -1.43 15.19
C PHE A 42 -21.45 -0.76 15.78
N ARG A 43 -21.24 0.18 16.70
CA ARG A 43 -22.34 0.89 17.35
C ARG A 43 -22.96 1.93 16.41
N SER A 44 -24.28 1.84 16.22
CA SER A 44 -25.04 2.75 15.37
C SER A 44 -24.94 4.22 15.81
N ASP A 45 -24.98 4.49 17.11
CA ASP A 45 -24.89 5.85 17.67
C ASP A 45 -23.55 6.55 17.40
N LEU A 46 -22.46 5.79 17.30
CA LEU A 46 -21.15 6.28 16.91
C LEU A 46 -21.07 6.51 15.40
N TYR A 47 -21.64 5.60 14.60
CA TYR A 47 -21.66 5.70 13.14
C TYR A 47 -22.33 6.99 12.68
N TYR A 48 -23.53 7.29 13.18
CA TYR A 48 -24.26 8.49 12.77
C TYR A 48 -23.54 9.80 13.14
N ARG A 49 -22.69 9.79 14.18
CA ARG A 49 -21.89 10.96 14.55
C ARG A 49 -20.63 11.12 13.69
N LEU A 50 -19.96 10.00 13.37
CA LEU A 50 -18.77 10.03 12.52
C LEU A 50 -19.11 10.28 11.05
N ASN A 51 -20.22 9.72 10.57
CA ASN A 51 -20.65 9.79 9.18
C ASN A 51 -21.43 11.07 8.84
N THR A 52 -21.06 12.21 9.45
CA THR A 52 -21.72 13.50 9.17
C THR A 52 -21.25 14.08 7.83
N LEU A 53 -19.98 13.87 7.47
CA LEU A 53 -19.40 14.32 6.21
C LEU A 53 -18.48 13.22 5.64
N PRO A 54 -19.03 12.23 4.92
CA PRO A 54 -18.22 11.18 4.31
C PRO A 54 -17.36 11.76 3.18
N ILE A 55 -16.07 11.46 3.22
CA ILE A 55 -15.14 11.72 2.12
C ILE A 55 -14.70 10.37 1.58
N GLN A 56 -15.17 10.03 0.38
CA GLN A 56 -14.76 8.82 -0.32
C GLN A 56 -13.49 9.10 -1.11
N ILE A 57 -12.44 8.33 -0.85
CA ILE A 57 -11.16 8.42 -1.56
C ILE A 57 -11.20 7.38 -2.68
N PRO A 58 -11.41 7.77 -3.96
CA PRO A 58 -11.38 6.80 -5.06
C PRO A 58 -10.02 6.14 -5.16
N SER A 59 -10.02 4.90 -5.66
CA SER A 59 -8.80 4.12 -5.89
C SER A 59 -7.91 4.82 -6.92
N LEU A 60 -6.63 4.49 -6.93
CA LEU A 60 -5.68 5.05 -7.88
C LEU A 60 -6.03 4.68 -9.34
N LYS A 61 -6.67 3.52 -9.54
CA LYS A 61 -7.20 3.05 -10.83
C LYS A 61 -8.24 4.00 -11.42
N ASP A 62 -9.17 4.48 -10.58
CA ASP A 62 -10.26 5.36 -11.02
C ASP A 62 -9.77 6.78 -11.35
N ARG A 63 -8.51 7.09 -11.01
CA ARG A 63 -7.87 8.40 -11.17
C ARG A 63 -6.86 8.46 -12.30
N GLY A 64 -6.85 7.50 -13.23
CA GLY A 64 -5.81 7.19 -14.23
C GLY A 64 -4.75 8.23 -14.63
N GLY A 65 -5.07 9.53 -14.77
CA GLY A 65 -4.10 10.60 -15.00
C GLY A 65 -3.19 10.95 -13.79
N ASP A 66 -3.61 10.65 -12.56
CA ASP A 66 -2.88 10.99 -11.33
C ASP A 66 -1.67 10.08 -11.11
N ILE A 67 -1.60 8.90 -11.74
CA ILE A 67 -0.56 7.89 -11.50
C ILE A 67 0.83 8.47 -11.75
N MET A 68 1.04 9.09 -12.92
CA MET A 68 2.36 9.63 -13.28
C MET A 68 2.72 10.89 -12.50
N ILE A 69 1.72 11.70 -12.14
CA ILE A 69 1.91 12.89 -11.29
C ILE A 69 2.38 12.46 -9.90
N LEU A 70 1.69 11.51 -9.29
CA LEU A 70 2.06 10.95 -7.99
C LEU A 70 3.41 10.25 -8.05
N PHE A 71 3.71 9.55 -9.14
CA PHE A 71 5.01 8.92 -9.35
C PHE A 71 6.15 9.94 -9.29
N GLU A 72 6.06 11.04 -10.04
CA GLU A 72 7.09 12.07 -10.06
C GLU A 72 7.24 12.78 -8.70
N GLU A 73 6.12 13.05 -7.99
CA GLU A 73 6.18 13.62 -6.64
C GLU A 73 6.84 12.67 -5.63
N ILE A 74 6.51 11.37 -5.66
CA ILE A 74 7.16 10.37 -4.79
C ILE A 74 8.63 10.20 -5.14
N LYS A 75 8.97 10.17 -6.44
CA LYS A 75 10.36 10.09 -6.91
C LYS A 75 11.18 11.27 -6.42
N LYS A 76 10.61 12.48 -6.47
CA LYS A 76 11.22 13.69 -5.92
C LYS A 76 11.40 13.62 -4.41
N GLU A 77 10.41 13.14 -3.67
CA GLU A 77 10.50 12.91 -2.22
C GLU A 77 11.63 11.94 -1.85
N LEU A 78 11.83 10.90 -2.65
CA LEU A 78 12.88 9.88 -2.45
C LEU A 78 14.23 10.24 -3.08
N ASN A 79 14.39 11.45 -3.63
CA ASN A 79 15.58 11.89 -4.36
C ASN A 79 15.99 10.94 -5.50
N GLY A 80 15.03 10.28 -6.14
CA GLY A 80 15.26 9.34 -7.24
C GLY A 80 15.81 10.04 -8.49
N GLN A 81 17.00 9.65 -8.94
CA GLN A 81 17.67 10.21 -10.12
C GLN A 81 17.56 9.28 -11.32
N PHE A 82 16.35 8.88 -11.67
CA PHE A 82 16.10 7.96 -12.78
C PHE A 82 14.92 8.39 -13.64
N THR A 83 14.92 7.95 -14.90
CA THR A 83 13.86 8.22 -15.86
C THR A 83 13.26 6.90 -16.32
N LEU A 84 11.93 6.84 -16.44
CA LEU A 84 11.24 5.68 -16.96
C LEU A 84 11.31 5.65 -18.49
N SER A 85 11.45 4.45 -19.06
CA SER A 85 11.21 4.24 -20.48
C SER A 85 9.72 4.39 -20.82
N PRO A 86 9.36 4.81 -22.05
CA PRO A 86 7.96 4.91 -22.47
C PRO A 86 7.17 3.59 -22.35
N GLN A 87 7.85 2.45 -22.43
CA GLN A 87 7.28 1.13 -22.21
C GLN A 87 6.85 0.94 -20.75
N VAL A 88 7.68 1.37 -19.81
CA VAL A 88 7.38 1.29 -18.37
C VAL A 88 6.25 2.24 -17.99
N GLU A 89 6.26 3.47 -18.52
CA GLU A 89 5.15 4.42 -18.30
C GLU A 89 3.81 3.84 -18.77
N LYS A 90 3.77 3.24 -19.95
CA LYS A 90 2.56 2.55 -20.46
C LYS A 90 2.15 1.39 -19.56
N ALA A 91 3.11 0.62 -19.06
CA ALA A 91 2.83 -0.49 -18.16
C ALA A 91 2.23 0.01 -16.83
N PHE A 92 2.73 1.14 -16.30
CA PHE A 92 2.20 1.80 -15.10
C PHE A 92 0.79 2.33 -15.30
N MET A 93 0.50 2.90 -16.47
CA MET A 93 -0.85 3.37 -16.82
C MET A 93 -1.86 2.22 -17.00
N ALA A 94 -1.40 1.04 -17.42
CA ALA A 94 -2.25 -0.14 -17.62
C ALA A 94 -2.42 -0.99 -16.35
N HIS A 95 -1.66 -0.73 -15.29
CA HIS A 95 -1.68 -1.51 -14.06
C HIS A 95 -2.94 -1.22 -13.21
N ASN A 96 -3.44 -2.22 -12.47
CA ASN A 96 -4.67 -2.10 -11.68
C ASN A 96 -4.50 -1.35 -10.35
N TRP A 97 -3.27 -1.27 -9.83
CA TRP A 97 -2.92 -0.57 -8.59
C TRP A 97 -3.78 -0.98 -7.39
N ASP A 98 -3.93 -2.29 -7.14
CA ASP A 98 -4.72 -2.81 -6.02
C ASP A 98 -4.17 -2.34 -4.66
N GLY A 99 -2.85 -2.10 -4.56
CA GLY A 99 -2.22 -1.50 -3.39
C GLY A 99 -2.20 0.04 -3.38
N ASN A 100 -2.88 0.68 -4.35
CA ASN A 100 -2.97 2.13 -4.53
C ASN A 100 -1.59 2.83 -4.43
N VAL A 101 -1.54 3.99 -3.77
CA VAL A 101 -0.35 4.81 -3.60
C VAL A 101 0.75 4.09 -2.82
N ARG A 102 0.41 3.13 -1.95
CA ARG A 102 1.41 2.35 -1.20
C ARG A 102 2.22 1.47 -2.14
N GLU A 103 1.54 0.78 -3.06
CA GLU A 103 2.19 -0.02 -4.09
C GLU A 103 3.04 0.85 -5.03
N LEU A 104 2.51 1.99 -5.48
CA LEU A 104 3.26 2.95 -6.31
C LEU A 104 4.57 3.38 -5.63
N ARG A 105 4.50 3.74 -4.33
CA ARG A 105 5.69 4.12 -3.55
C ARG A 105 6.72 3.01 -3.48
N ILE A 106 6.30 1.76 -3.29
CA ILE A 106 7.21 0.61 -3.25
C ILE A 106 7.98 0.48 -4.56
N TYR A 107 7.31 0.61 -5.71
CA TYR A 107 8.01 0.52 -7.00
C TYR A 107 8.98 1.69 -7.23
N VAL A 108 8.59 2.92 -6.85
CA VAL A 108 9.49 4.08 -6.95
C VAL A 108 10.72 3.88 -6.07
N GLU A 109 10.53 3.42 -4.83
CA GLU A 109 11.61 3.12 -3.89
C GLU A 109 12.54 2.02 -4.43
N TYR A 110 11.96 0.95 -4.98
CA TYR A 110 12.71 -0.10 -5.65
C TYR A 110 13.58 0.43 -6.79
N PHE A 111 13.05 1.30 -7.66
CA PHE A 111 13.84 1.88 -8.74
C PHE A 111 14.98 2.78 -8.26
N THR A 112 14.78 3.51 -7.16
CA THR A 112 15.86 4.29 -6.52
C THR A 112 17.03 3.40 -6.08
N TYR A 113 16.77 2.14 -5.72
CA TYR A 113 17.82 1.18 -5.35
C TYR A 113 18.51 0.49 -6.52
N LEU A 114 18.00 0.59 -7.75
CA LEU A 114 18.61 -0.07 -8.92
C LEU A 114 19.91 0.59 -9.38
N ASP A 115 20.26 1.78 -8.86
CA ASP A 115 21.42 2.58 -9.27
C ASP A 115 21.51 2.77 -10.80
N LYS A 116 20.34 2.90 -11.44
CA LYS A 116 20.18 3.11 -12.88
C LYS A 116 19.53 4.45 -13.16
N TYR A 117 20.09 5.20 -14.12
CA TYR A 117 19.51 6.46 -14.61
C TYR A 117 18.34 6.25 -15.58
N TYR A 118 18.23 5.08 -16.20
CA TYR A 118 17.18 4.76 -17.16
C TYR A 118 16.60 3.38 -16.85
N VAL A 119 15.29 3.33 -16.56
CA VAL A 119 14.57 2.13 -16.16
C VAL A 119 13.83 1.55 -17.36
N GLU A 120 14.23 0.35 -17.76
CA GLU A 120 13.64 -0.37 -18.88
C GLU A 120 12.58 -1.37 -18.41
N HIS A 121 11.83 -1.95 -19.34
CA HIS A 121 10.79 -2.92 -19.00
C HIS A 121 11.32 -4.15 -18.25
N ASP A 122 12.54 -4.58 -18.54
CA ASP A 122 13.17 -5.75 -17.90
C ASP A 122 13.62 -5.48 -16.45
N ASP A 123 13.66 -4.21 -16.05
CA ASP A 123 13.95 -3.80 -14.67
C ASP A 123 12.73 -3.88 -13.76
N LEU A 124 11.54 -4.09 -14.33
CA LEU A 124 10.32 -4.26 -13.56
C LEU A 124 10.39 -5.53 -12.70
N PRO A 125 10.02 -5.43 -11.41
CA PRO A 125 10.00 -6.61 -10.56
C PRO A 125 8.95 -7.61 -11.07
N ILE A 126 9.23 -8.91 -10.88
CA ILE A 126 8.35 -10.02 -11.33
C ILE A 126 6.92 -9.88 -10.77
N SER A 127 6.77 -9.26 -9.60
CA SER A 127 5.46 -8.95 -9.00
C SER A 127 4.59 -8.03 -9.86
N PHE A 128 5.19 -7.14 -10.65
CA PHE A 128 4.50 -6.21 -11.54
C PHE A 128 3.81 -6.93 -12.70
N HIS A 129 4.39 -8.04 -13.19
CA HIS A 129 3.79 -8.87 -14.24
C HIS A 129 2.71 -9.82 -13.74
N LYS A 130 2.66 -10.08 -12.42
CA LYS A 130 1.74 -11.00 -11.77
C LYS A 130 0.42 -10.34 -11.32
N GLY A 131 0.00 -9.24 -11.95
CA GLY A 131 -1.27 -8.56 -11.69
C GLY A 131 -2.34 -9.57 -11.29
N LEU A 132 -2.76 -9.50 -10.04
CA LEU A 132 -3.37 -10.59 -9.27
C LEU A 132 -4.53 -11.27 -10.02
N ASN A 133 -4.25 -12.39 -10.68
CA ASN A 133 -5.24 -13.42 -10.94
C ASN A 133 -5.54 -14.10 -9.59
N THR A 134 -6.39 -13.49 -8.77
CA THR A 134 -6.97 -14.11 -7.58
C THR A 134 -8.02 -15.13 -7.99
N LYS A 135 -7.58 -16.25 -8.57
CA LYS A 135 -8.28 -17.53 -8.41
C LYS A 135 -7.26 -18.51 -7.87
N LYS A 136 -7.64 -19.17 -6.77
CA LYS A 136 -6.96 -20.30 -6.11
C LYS A 136 -6.14 -21.14 -7.11
N ASP A 137 -4.86 -20.84 -7.24
CA ASP A 137 -3.90 -21.78 -7.80
C ASP A 137 -3.02 -22.23 -6.65
N THR A 138 -3.34 -23.46 -6.25
CA THR A 138 -2.54 -24.41 -5.48
C THR A 138 -1.06 -24.16 -5.71
N TYR A 139 -0.28 -24.09 -4.63
CA TYR A 139 1.18 -24.14 -4.69
C TYR A 139 1.59 -25.54 -5.17
N GLU A 140 1.55 -25.77 -6.48
CA GLU A 140 2.20 -26.91 -7.14
C GLU A 140 3.03 -26.38 -8.30
N ASN A 141 4.35 -26.55 -8.16
CA ASN A 141 5.38 -26.72 -9.20
C ASN A 141 5.16 -25.88 -10.49
N ASP A 142 5.84 -24.77 -10.70
CA ASP A 142 7.26 -24.78 -11.02
C ASP A 142 7.91 -23.44 -10.64
N LEU A 143 8.65 -23.43 -9.53
CA LEU A 143 9.67 -22.41 -9.34
C LEU A 143 10.76 -22.73 -10.37
N ASP A 144 10.75 -22.01 -11.50
CA ASP A 144 11.63 -22.29 -12.63
C ASP A 144 13.11 -22.13 -12.18
N VAL A 145 13.70 -23.24 -11.75
CA VAL A 145 15.04 -23.33 -11.16
C VAL A 145 16.08 -22.78 -12.14
N ASN A 146 15.76 -22.81 -13.43
CA ASN A 146 16.60 -22.25 -14.48
C ASN A 146 16.62 -20.72 -14.47
N LEU A 147 15.52 -20.05 -14.12
CA LEU A 147 15.47 -18.59 -13.96
C LEU A 147 16.30 -18.16 -12.75
N LEU A 148 16.20 -18.89 -11.64
CA LEU A 148 17.01 -18.63 -10.44
C LEU A 148 18.51 -18.87 -10.69
N LYS A 149 18.87 -19.94 -11.42
CA LYS A 149 20.27 -20.18 -11.83
C LYS A 149 20.81 -19.08 -12.75
N LYS A 150 19.96 -18.51 -13.61
CA LYS A 150 20.36 -17.46 -14.56
C LYS A 150 20.53 -16.10 -13.87
N ILE A 151 19.69 -15.79 -12.87
CA ILE A 151 19.76 -14.55 -12.10
C ILE A 151 20.89 -14.60 -11.06
N ALA A 152 21.09 -15.75 -10.40
CA ALA A 152 22.04 -15.86 -9.29
C ALA A 152 23.51 -16.05 -9.73
N GLY A 153 23.76 -16.49 -10.98
CA GLY A 153 25.11 -16.74 -11.48
C GLY A 153 25.98 -17.56 -10.50
N ASN A 154 27.28 -17.28 -10.44
CA ASN A 154 28.22 -17.94 -9.51
C ASN A 154 28.02 -17.57 -8.02
N LYS A 155 27.02 -16.74 -7.67
CA LYS A 155 26.74 -16.34 -6.27
C LYS A 155 25.71 -17.22 -5.57
N LEU A 156 25.24 -18.30 -6.23
CA LEU A 156 24.30 -19.26 -5.66
C LEU A 156 24.79 -19.85 -4.33
N ASP A 157 26.10 -20.06 -4.21
CA ASP A 157 26.72 -20.58 -2.99
C ASP A 157 26.66 -19.56 -1.83
N ASP A 158 26.81 -18.25 -2.12
CA ASP A 158 26.71 -17.18 -1.12
C ASP A 158 25.27 -17.06 -0.58
N TYR A 159 24.26 -17.18 -1.46
CA TYR A 159 22.85 -17.17 -1.04
C TYR A 159 22.49 -18.41 -0.21
N CYS A 160 22.99 -19.58 -0.58
CA CYS A 160 22.81 -20.80 0.21
C CYS A 160 23.47 -20.70 1.59
N PHE A 161 24.62 -20.03 1.70
CA PHE A 161 25.30 -19.79 2.96
C PHE A 161 24.48 -18.89 3.89
N ILE A 162 23.94 -17.77 3.38
CA ILE A 162 23.12 -16.85 4.17
C ILE A 162 21.86 -17.56 4.70
N LEU A 163 21.18 -18.34 3.86
CA LEU A 163 19.96 -19.06 4.25
C LEU A 163 20.22 -20.15 5.31
N LYS A 164 21.37 -20.83 5.24
CA LYS A 164 21.78 -21.80 6.27
C LYS A 164 22.21 -21.16 7.59
N THR A 165 22.67 -19.91 7.56
CA THR A 165 23.13 -19.19 8.76
C THR A 165 21.96 -18.59 9.55
N LEU A 166 20.79 -18.45 8.92
CA LEU A 166 19.57 -17.90 9.52
C LEU A 166 18.65 -18.96 10.17
N HIS A 167 19.09 -20.22 10.26
CA HIS A 167 18.35 -21.32 10.88
C HIS A 167 19.18 -21.98 11.99
#